data_AF-A0A9W9DJN5-F1
#
_entry.id   AF-A0A9W9DJN5-F1
#
_cell.length_a   1.000
_cell.length_b   1.000
_cell.length_c   1.000
_cell.angle_alpha   90.00
_cell.angle_beta   90.00
_cell.angle_gamma   90.00
#
_symmetry.space_group_name_H-M   'P 1'
#
loop_
_entity.id
_entity.type
_entity.pdbx_description
1 polymer ?
#
loop_
_entity_poly.entity_id
_entity_poly.type
_entity_poly.pdbx_seq_one_letter_code
_entity_poly.pdbx_strand_id
1 'polypeptide(L)'
;MQRALRFAQSHRTSTYPSTTTRWYSTEKPKSPHAQWYSDVLPAMVPIFLLGSAVYLGLQLAQTRLSHQKYMTEARERVDILEAQIDALQHSREKDAESPPSQTSDKSKWRLW
;
A
#
# COMPACT_ATOMS: atom_id res chain seq x y z
N MET A 1 97.08 18.85 22.84
CA MET A 1 96.11 18.81 21.74
C MET A 1 95.83 17.37 21.37
N GLN A 2 94.54 16.96 21.42
CA GLN A 2 93.85 15.99 20.54
C GLN A 2 94.40 14.55 20.44
N ARG A 3 93.63 13.47 20.45
CA ARG A 3 92.18 13.22 20.51
C ARG A 3 92.00 11.72 20.74
N ALA A 4 90.93 11.38 21.45
CA ALA A 4 90.47 10.03 21.71
C ALA A 4 90.16 9.24 20.43
N LEU A 5 90.48 7.94 20.42
CA LEU A 5 89.87 6.96 19.54
C LEU A 5 89.14 5.92 20.41
N ARG A 6 87.92 6.30 20.80
CA ARG A 6 86.87 5.34 21.12
C ARG A 6 86.13 5.03 19.81
N PHE A 7 86.10 3.76 19.42
CA PHE A 7 85.10 3.23 18.50
C PHE A 7 84.75 1.83 19.04
N ALA A 8 83.70 1.73 19.87
CA ALA A 8 82.28 1.62 19.51
C ALA A 8 81.92 0.16 19.14
N GLN A 9 81.49 -0.59 20.15
CA GLN A 9 80.80 -1.88 20.01
C GLN A 9 79.55 -1.68 19.15
N SER A 10 79.45 -2.44 18.06
CA SER A 10 78.25 -2.52 17.22
C SER A 10 77.32 -3.60 17.75
N HIS A 11 76.39 -3.22 18.63
CA HIS A 11 75.26 -4.08 18.98
C HIS A 11 74.30 -4.14 17.78
N ARG A 12 74.34 -5.23 17.01
CA ARG A 12 73.33 -5.52 15.99
C ARG A 12 72.01 -5.82 16.68
N THR A 13 71.11 -4.85 16.74
CA THR A 13 69.70 -5.09 17.04
C THR A 13 69.06 -5.78 15.85
N SER A 14 68.70 -7.05 16.04
CA SER A 14 67.88 -7.82 15.11
C SER A 14 66.50 -7.19 15.00
N THR A 15 66.27 -6.41 13.95
CA THR A 15 64.94 -5.91 13.58
C THR A 15 64.22 -7.00 12.79
N TYR A 16 63.36 -7.76 13.46
CA TYR A 16 62.39 -8.61 12.77
C TYR A 16 61.36 -7.72 12.07
N PRO A 17 61.06 -7.92 10.78
CA PRO A 17 59.99 -7.20 10.13
C PRO A 17 58.66 -7.70 10.71
N SER A 18 58.04 -6.90 11.57
CA SER A 18 56.64 -7.10 11.96
C SER A 18 55.76 -6.88 10.72
N THR A 19 55.25 -7.97 10.15
CA THR A 19 54.21 -7.96 9.12
C THR A 19 52.94 -7.38 9.72
N THR A 20 52.80 -6.06 9.64
CA THR A 20 51.53 -5.39 9.89
C THR A 20 50.67 -5.63 8.65
N THR A 21 49.79 -6.62 8.71
CA THR A 21 48.81 -6.90 7.65
C THR A 21 47.91 -5.68 7.51
N ARG A 22 48.25 -4.81 6.56
CA ARG A 22 47.43 -3.67 6.16
C ARG A 22 46.27 -4.22 5.36
N TRP A 23 45.11 -4.35 6.00
CA TRP A 23 43.85 -4.65 5.35
C TRP A 23 43.49 -3.47 4.44
N TYR A 24 43.99 -3.48 3.21
CA TYR A 24 43.41 -2.66 2.15
C TYR A 24 42.05 -3.29 1.86
N SER A 25 40.96 -2.56 2.12
CA SER A 25 39.72 -2.85 1.43
C SER A 25 40.05 -2.77 -0.06
N THR A 26 40.00 -3.90 -0.76
CA THR A 26 40.09 -3.92 -2.21
C THR A 26 38.78 -3.37 -2.75
N GLU A 27 38.56 -2.07 -2.55
CA GLU A 27 37.51 -1.34 -3.23
C GLU A 27 37.95 -1.23 -4.69
N LYS A 28 37.61 -2.28 -5.46
CA LYS A 28 37.64 -2.19 -6.91
C LYS A 28 36.96 -0.87 -7.28
N PRO A 29 37.58 -0.02 -8.10
CA PRO A 29 36.98 1.26 -8.46
C PRO A 29 35.59 0.96 -9.03
N LYS A 30 34.55 1.43 -8.32
CA LYS A 30 33.17 1.28 -8.77
C LYS A 30 33.09 1.91 -10.16
N SER A 31 32.46 1.21 -11.11
CA SER A 31 32.30 1.77 -12.45
C SER A 31 31.58 3.12 -12.34
N PRO A 32 31.84 4.09 -13.23
CA PRO A 32 31.16 5.38 -13.20
C PRO A 32 29.64 5.26 -13.15
N HIS A 33 29.09 4.22 -13.80
CA HIS A 33 27.67 3.88 -13.73
C HIS A 33 27.24 3.38 -12.35
N ALA A 34 28.02 2.51 -11.70
CA ALA A 34 27.70 2.03 -10.35
C ALA A 34 27.71 3.16 -9.32
N GLN A 35 28.61 4.14 -9.48
CA GLN A 35 28.66 5.33 -8.65
C GLN A 35 27.45 6.25 -8.91
N TRP A 36 27.03 6.38 -10.17
CA TRP A 36 25.80 7.10 -10.51
C TRP A 36 24.55 6.48 -9.87
N TYR A 37 24.38 5.16 -9.95
CA TYR A 37 23.25 4.49 -9.32
C TYR A 37 23.28 4.58 -7.78
N SER A 38 24.47 4.48 -7.17
CA SER A 38 24.60 4.57 -5.71
C SER A 38 24.28 5.95 -5.16
N ASP A 39 24.53 7.00 -5.94
CA ASP A 39 24.33 8.37 -5.47
C ASP A 39 22.92 8.88 -5.81
N VAL A 40 22.36 8.47 -6.96
CA VAL A 40 21.04 8.94 -7.44
C VAL A 40 19.87 8.18 -6.82
N LEU A 41 19.97 6.85 -6.63
CA LEU A 41 18.85 6.07 -6.10
C LEU A 41 18.45 6.48 -4.68
N PRO A 42 19.38 6.67 -3.71
CA PRO A 42 19.01 7.12 -2.37
C PRO A 42 18.40 8.51 -2.37
N ALA A 43 18.82 9.38 -3.29
CA ALA A 43 18.23 10.72 -3.46
C ALA A 43 16.80 10.68 -4.01
N MET A 44 16.44 9.62 -4.75
CA MET A 44 15.10 9.42 -5.33
C MET A 44 14.09 8.79 -4.35
N VAL A 45 14.56 8.02 -3.36
CA VAL A 45 13.70 7.31 -2.38
C VAL A 45 12.69 8.24 -1.67
N PRO A 46 13.07 9.42 -1.16
CA PRO A 46 12.13 10.30 -0.47
C PRO A 46 10.98 10.78 -1.36
N ILE A 47 11.26 11.05 -2.64
CA ILE A 47 10.26 11.52 -3.62
C ILE A 47 9.25 10.41 -3.91
N PHE A 48 9.75 9.18 -4.08
CA PHE A 48 8.88 8.02 -4.27
C PHE A 48 7.99 7.75 -3.04
N LEU A 49 8.56 7.86 -1.83
CA LEU A 49 7.80 7.72 -0.59
C LEU A 49 6.72 8.80 -0.46
N LEU A 50 7.06 10.05 -0.81
CA LEU A 50 6.11 11.16 -0.80
C LEU A 50 4.95 10.91 -1.78
N GLY A 51 5.26 10.51 -3.01
CA GLY A 51 4.25 10.16 -4.01
C GLY A 51 3.35 9.02 -3.56
N SER A 52 3.93 7.97 -2.97
CA SER A 52 3.19 6.83 -2.44
C SER A 52 2.29 7.22 -1.28
N ALA A 53 2.78 8.06 -0.35
CA ALA A 53 2.01 8.55 0.78
C ALA A 53 0.81 9.40 0.34
N VAL A 54 1.01 10.31 -0.62
CA VAL A 54 -0.07 11.14 -1.19
C VAL A 54 -1.10 10.27 -1.91
N TYR A 55 -0.64 9.32 -2.73
CA TYR A 55 -1.53 8.39 -3.44
C TYR A 55 -2.38 7.57 -2.47
N LEU A 56 -1.76 6.97 -1.45
CA LEU A 56 -2.47 6.19 -0.43
C LEU A 56 -3.45 7.06 0.38
N GLY A 57 -3.06 8.30 0.71
CA GLY A 57 -3.94 9.25 1.37
C GLY A 57 -5.18 9.59 0.54
N LEU A 58 -4.99 9.84 -0.75
CA LEU A 58 -6.08 10.14 -1.68
C LEU A 58 -6.97 8.91 -1.91
N GLN A 59 -6.38 7.73 -2.04
CA GLN A 59 -7.10 6.46 -2.18
C GLN A 59 -7.96 6.17 -0.95
N LEU A 60 -7.45 6.45 0.25
CA LEU A 60 -8.20 6.29 1.50
C LEU A 60 -9.37 7.27 1.57
N ALA A 61 -9.15 8.53 1.20
CA ALA A 61 -10.22 9.53 1.12
C ALA A 61 -11.30 9.10 0.11
N GLN A 62 -10.90 8.66 -1.09
CA GLN A 62 -11.81 8.17 -2.12
C GLN A 62 -12.65 6.98 -1.62
N THR A 63 -12.04 6.04 -0.90
CA THR A 63 -12.74 4.87 -0.33
C THR A 63 -13.76 5.28 0.74
N ARG A 64 -13.45 6.29 1.56
CA ARG A 64 -14.39 6.84 2.55
C ARG A 64 -15.59 7.51 1.87
N LEU A 65 -15.35 8.30 0.83
CA LEU A 65 -16.40 8.96 0.07
C LEU A 65 -17.29 7.94 -0.68
N SER A 66 -16.69 6.92 -1.30
CA SER A 66 -17.46 5.90 -2.02
C SER A 66 -18.35 5.09 -1.09
N HIS A 67 -17.89 4.80 0.13
CA HIS A 67 -18.70 4.10 1.13
C HIS A 67 -19.88 4.96 1.61
N GLN A 68 -19.66 6.24 1.88
CA GLN A 68 -20.75 7.15 2.26
C GLN A 68 -21.78 7.27 1.14
N LYS A 69 -21.34 7.44 -0.11
CA LYS A 69 -22.23 7.48 -1.27
C LYS A 69 -23.06 6.20 -1.39
N TYR A 70 -22.41 5.04 -1.28
CA TYR A 70 -23.08 3.74 -1.36
C TYR A 70 -24.14 3.56 -0.26
N MET A 71 -23.84 3.98 0.97
CA MET A 71 -24.82 3.92 2.07
C MET A 71 -26.03 4.83 1.83
N THR A 72 -25.82 6.02 1.25
CA THR A 72 -26.93 6.92 0.88
C THR A 72 -27.78 6.31 -0.23
N GLU A 73 -27.16 5.80 -1.29
CA GLU A 73 -27.86 5.17 -2.41
C GLU A 73 -28.62 3.91 -1.99
N ALA A 74 -28.05 3.11 -1.07
CA ALA A 74 -28.73 1.95 -0.51
C ALA A 74 -29.97 2.34 0.30
N ARG A 75 -29.90 3.40 1.11
CA ARG A 75 -31.07 3.90 1.85
C ARG A 75 -32.18 4.37 0.91
N GLU A 76 -31.82 5.16 -0.10
CA GLU A 76 -32.79 5.64 -1.10
C GLU A 76 -33.50 4.48 -1.81
N ARG A 77 -32.78 3.41 -2.14
CA ARG A 77 -33.39 2.20 -2.71
C ARG A 77 -34.33 1.49 -1.75
N VAL A 78 -34.00 1.43 -0.46
CA VAL A 78 -34.86 0.85 0.57
C VAL A 78 -36.14 1.66 0.70
N ASP A 79 -36.05 2.99 0.82
CA ASP A 79 -37.22 3.87 0.92
C ASP A 79 -38.16 3.71 -0.28
N ILE A 80 -37.60 3.60 -1.49
CA ILE A 80 -38.37 3.37 -2.72
C ILE A 80 -39.09 2.01 -2.68
N LEU A 81 -38.43 0.97 -2.17
CA LEU A 81 -39.00 -0.37 -2.06
C LEU A 81 -40.07 -0.42 -0.96
N GLU A 82 -39.85 0.23 0.17
CA GLU A 82 -40.82 0.35 1.26
C GLU A 82 -42.08 1.06 0.77
N ALA A 83 -41.95 2.19 0.05
CA ALA A 83 -43.08 2.89 -0.53
C ALA A 83 -43.88 2.03 -1.53
N GLN A 84 -43.20 1.18 -2.31
CA GLN A 84 -43.86 0.23 -3.21
C GLN A 84 -44.60 -0.87 -2.46
N ILE A 85 -44.00 -1.41 -1.38
CA ILE A 85 -44.65 -2.41 -0.53
C ILE A 85 -45.90 -1.83 0.11
N ASP A 86 -45.81 -0.62 0.65
CA ASP A 86 -46.95 0.08 1.26
C ASP A 86 -48.07 0.28 0.22
N ALA A 87 -47.74 0.75 -0.98
CA ALA A 87 -48.72 0.92 -2.05
C ALA A 87 -49.41 -0.40 -2.45
N LEU A 88 -48.66 -1.51 -2.49
CA LEU A 88 -49.20 -2.85 -2.77
C LEU A 88 -50.08 -3.37 -1.63
N GLN A 89 -49.69 -3.14 -0.38
CA GLN A 89 -50.50 -3.51 0.79
C GLN A 89 -51.81 -2.74 0.79
N HIS A 90 -51.78 -1.42 0.58
CA HIS A 90 -52.98 -0.59 0.49
C HIS A 90 -53.89 -1.02 -0.68
N SER A 91 -53.31 -1.46 -1.80
CA SER A 91 -54.09 -1.98 -2.93
C SER A 91 -54.78 -3.30 -2.56
N ARG A 92 -54.07 -4.21 -1.89
CA ARG A 92 -54.66 -5.47 -1.38
C ARG A 92 -55.77 -5.24 -0.36
N GLU A 93 -55.60 -4.29 0.54
CA GLU A 93 -56.63 -3.94 1.53
C GLU A 93 -57.88 -3.39 0.85
N LYS A 94 -57.74 -2.52 -0.15
CA LYS A 94 -58.87 -2.03 -0.97
C LYS A 94 -59.57 -3.15 -1.74
N ASP A 95 -58.80 -4.10 -2.29
CA ASP A 95 -59.35 -5.26 -2.99
C ASP A 95 -60.06 -6.23 -2.01
N ALA A 96 -59.61 -6.31 -0.75
CA ALA A 96 -60.20 -7.15 0.29
C ALA A 96 -61.47 -6.55 0.92
N GLU A 97 -61.59 -5.22 0.97
CA GLU A 97 -62.78 -4.50 1.46
C GLU A 97 -63.91 -4.44 0.41
N SER A 98 -63.61 -4.75 -0.86
CA SER A 98 -64.64 -4.94 -1.88
C SER A 98 -65.40 -6.25 -1.58
N PRO A 99 -66.73 -6.22 -1.36
CA PRO A 99 -67.49 -7.42 -0.98
C PRO A 99 -67.33 -8.49 -2.05
N PRO A 100 -67.33 -9.79 -1.69
CA PRO A 100 -67.16 -10.87 -2.67
C PRO A 100 -68.39 -10.92 -3.60
N SER A 101 -68.33 -10.18 -4.71
CA SER A 101 -69.16 -10.47 -5.87
C SER A 101 -68.67 -11.79 -6.44
N GLN A 102 -69.36 -12.84 -6.03
CA GLN A 102 -69.24 -14.20 -6.51
C GLN A 102 -69.30 -14.22 -8.04
N THR A 103 -68.16 -14.32 -8.71
CA THR A 103 -68.11 -14.92 -10.04
C THR A 103 -67.10 -16.06 -10.02
N SER A 104 -67.67 -17.25 -9.86
CA SER A 104 -67.04 -18.53 -10.11
C SER A 104 -66.52 -18.57 -11.55
N ASP A 105 -65.24 -18.29 -11.76
CA ASP A 105 -64.54 -18.59 -13.01
C ASP A 105 -63.37 -19.54 -12.75
N LYS A 106 -63.70 -20.73 -12.23
CA LYS A 106 -62.77 -21.86 -12.02
C LYS A 106 -62.60 -22.76 -13.25
N SER A 107 -62.88 -22.27 -14.47
CA SER A 107 -62.76 -23.08 -15.69
C SER A 107 -61.92 -22.38 -16.76
N LYS A 108 -60.58 -22.49 -16.70
CA LYS A 108 -59.74 -22.17 -17.87
C LYS A 108 -58.35 -22.80 -17.96
N TRP A 109 -57.91 -23.57 -16.95
CA TRP A 109 -56.55 -24.16 -16.94
C TRP A 109 -56.50 -25.69 -17.03
N ARG A 110 -57.56 -26.34 -17.53
CA ARG A 110 -57.63 -27.80 -17.73
C ARG A 110 -57.52 -28.22 -19.19
N LEU A 111 -56.92 -27.40 -20.05
CA LEU A 111 -56.86 -27.66 -21.49
C LEU A 111 -55.49 -27.49 -22.14
N TRP A 112 -54.41 -27.30 -21.37
CA TRP A 112 -53.03 -27.36 -21.87
C TRP A 112 -52.12 -28.06 -20.87
#